data_AF-H5WJE5-F1
#
_entry.id   AF-H5WJE5-F1
#
_cell.length_a   1.000
_cell.length_b   1.000
_cell.length_c   1.000
_cell.angle_alpha   90.00
_cell.angle_beta   90.00
_cell.angle_gamma   90.00
#
_symmetry.space_group_name_H-M   'P 1'
#
loop_
_entity.id
_entity.type
_entity.pdbx_description
1 polymer ?
#
loop_
_entity_poly.entity_id
_entity_poly.type
_entity_poly.pdbx_seq_one_letter_code
_entity_poly.pdbx_strand_id
1 'polypeptide(L)'
;MHINPDQMARLADTSFNERMVQVLAAADPKAPAELRSEAGQRTLNQLTDRARAHGLQSELDIGRFIVTAWVLGPDFDTRFPAMREILAEPRLSPTQKADAVETLTTTLMNNLHRGKP
;
A
#
# COMPACT_ATOMS: atom_id res chain seq x y z
N MET A 1 -21.34 6.96 25.90
CA MET A 1 -20.03 7.04 25.21
C MET A 1 -20.25 7.81 23.91
N HIS A 2 -19.76 9.05 23.81
CA HIS A 2 -19.90 9.88 22.61
C HIS A 2 -18.57 9.81 21.86
N ILE A 3 -18.54 9.11 20.72
CA ILE A 3 -17.35 9.06 19.86
C ILE A 3 -17.40 10.30 18.98
N ASN A 4 -16.36 11.14 19.02
CA ASN A 4 -16.26 12.29 18.13
C ASN A 4 -15.69 11.87 16.75
N PRO A 5 -15.79 12.71 15.70
CA PRO A 5 -15.31 12.35 14.36
C PRO A 5 -13.83 11.95 14.32
N ASP A 6 -12.98 12.63 15.09
CA ASP A 6 -11.55 12.34 15.15
C ASP A 6 -11.25 10.98 15.78
N GLN A 7 -11.97 10.61 16.83
CA GLN A 7 -11.88 9.30 17.46
C GLN A 7 -12.37 8.21 16.51
N MET A 8 -13.42 8.47 15.74
CA MET A 8 -13.94 7.54 14.74
C MET A 8 -12.91 7.29 13.62
N ALA A 9 -12.27 8.35 13.12
CA ALA A 9 -11.23 8.25 12.10
C ALA A 9 -10.02 7.45 12.59
N ARG A 10 -9.54 7.73 13.81
CA ARG A 10 -8.43 6.98 14.42
C ARG A 10 -8.75 5.50 14.61
N LEU A 11 -9.99 5.17 15.00
CA LEU A 11 -10.44 3.78 15.13
C LEU A 11 -10.50 3.07 13.78
N ALA A 12 -10.95 3.76 12.73
CA ALA A 12 -10.97 3.24 11.37
C ALA A 12 -9.54 2.96 10.86
N ASP A 13 -8.62 3.91 10.99
CA ASP A 13 -7.22 3.75 10.59
C ASP A 13 -6.54 2.61 11.37
N THR A 14 -6.78 2.51 12.68
CA THR A 14 -6.25 1.41 13.51
C THR A 14 -6.75 0.05 13.03
N SER A 15 -8.05 -0.03 12.71
CA SER A 15 -8.67 -1.27 12.23
C SER A 15 -8.15 -1.67 10.85
N PHE A 16 -7.92 -0.68 9.97
CA PHE A 16 -7.33 -0.89 8.65
C PHE A 16 -5.88 -1.37 8.75
N ASN A 17 -5.06 -0.73 9.60
CA ASN A 17 -3.68 -1.15 9.82
C ASN A 17 -3.57 -2.59 10.30
N GLU A 18 -4.44 -3.01 11.24
CA GLU A 18 -4.45 -4.41 11.69
C GLU A 18 -4.85 -5.37 10.56
N ARG A 19 -5.82 -5.01 9.70
CA ARG A 19 -6.13 -5.80 8.50
C ARG A 19 -4.91 -5.92 7.58
N MET A 20 -4.17 -4.84 7.36
CA MET A 20 -2.95 -4.86 6.54
C MET A 20 -1.85 -5.73 7.15
N VAL A 21 -1.70 -5.74 8.48
CA VAL A 21 -0.80 -6.66 9.17
C VAL A 21 -1.17 -8.10 8.84
N GLN A 22 -2.45 -8.46 8.90
CA GLN A 22 -2.91 -9.83 8.61
C GLN A 22 -2.68 -10.23 7.14
N VAL A 23 -2.94 -9.30 6.21
CA VAL A 23 -2.68 -9.52 4.77
C VAL A 23 -1.19 -9.80 4.53
N LEU A 24 -0.30 -8.98 5.09
CA LEU A 24 1.15 -9.14 4.90
C LEU A 24 1.72 -10.33 5.66
N ALA A 25 1.13 -10.70 6.79
CA ALA A 25 1.51 -11.90 7.55
C ALA A 25 1.37 -13.19 6.74
N ALA A 26 0.36 -13.25 5.85
CA ALA A 26 0.13 -14.41 4.99
C ALA A 26 1.26 -14.61 3.96
N ALA A 27 1.96 -13.55 3.58
CA ALA A 27 3.04 -13.58 2.60
C ALA A 27 4.44 -13.59 3.25
N ASP A 28 4.62 -12.94 4.40
CA ASP A 28 5.88 -12.84 5.13
C ASP A 28 5.65 -13.02 6.65
N PRO A 29 6.13 -14.13 7.25
CA PRO A 29 6.00 -14.37 8.69
C PRO A 29 6.67 -13.32 9.59
N LYS A 30 7.58 -12.49 9.07
CA LYS A 30 8.23 -11.40 9.82
C LYS A 30 7.40 -10.12 9.84
N ALA A 31 6.50 -9.94 8.86
CA ALA A 31 5.70 -8.73 8.71
C ALA A 31 4.95 -8.33 9.99
N PRO A 32 4.32 -9.25 10.76
CA PRO A 32 3.63 -8.86 11.99
C PRO A 32 4.50 -8.18 13.03
N ALA A 33 5.74 -8.66 13.22
CA ALA A 33 6.65 -8.08 14.21
C ALA A 33 7.10 -6.68 13.78
N GLU A 34 7.42 -6.50 12.50
CA GLU A 34 7.86 -5.22 11.95
C GLU A 34 6.73 -4.20 11.91
N LEU A 35 5.56 -4.58 11.39
CA LEU A 35 4.43 -3.67 11.19
C LEU A 35 3.73 -3.28 12.48
N ARG A 36 3.73 -4.14 13.52
CA ARG A 36 3.17 -3.77 14.84
C ARG A 36 4.13 -2.92 15.69
N SER A 37 5.38 -2.77 15.28
CA SER A 37 6.29 -1.81 15.92
C SER A 37 5.81 -0.36 15.70
N GLU A 38 6.21 0.56 16.58
CA GLU A 38 5.90 1.99 16.40
C GLU A 38 6.43 2.55 15.08
N ALA A 39 7.57 2.05 14.60
CA ALA A 39 8.12 2.43 13.30
C ALA A 39 7.25 1.88 12.16
N GLY A 40 6.83 0.62 12.24
CA GLY A 40 5.95 -0.01 11.26
C GLY A 40 4.59 0.67 11.14
N GLN A 41 3.96 0.99 12.27
CA GLN A 41 2.69 1.73 12.30
C GLN A 41 2.82 3.12 11.68
N ARG A 42 3.93 3.84 11.97
CA ARG A 42 4.22 5.12 11.30
C ARG A 42 4.37 4.97 9.79
N THR A 43 5.05 3.92 9.34
CA THR A 43 5.21 3.63 7.90
C THR A 43 3.86 3.32 7.24
N LEU A 44 2.99 2.52 7.87
CA LEU A 44 1.65 2.23 7.34
C LEU A 44 0.80 3.50 7.19
N ASN A 45 0.82 4.38 8.18
CA ASN A 45 0.11 5.66 8.12
C ASN A 45 0.66 6.54 6.99
N GLN A 46 1.98 6.65 6.86
CA GLN A 46 2.62 7.42 5.78
C GLN A 46 2.31 6.85 4.39
N LEU A 47 2.25 5.53 4.24
CA LEU A 47 1.85 4.89 2.98
C LEU A 47 0.38 5.14 2.68
N THR A 48 -0.49 5.10 3.69
CA THR A 48 -1.91 5.42 3.56
C THR A 48 -2.12 6.85 3.09
N ASP A 49 -1.43 7.81 3.70
CA ASP A 49 -1.52 9.23 3.33
C ASP A 49 -0.99 9.48 1.91
N ARG A 50 0.09 8.80 1.51
CA ARG A 50 0.60 8.88 0.13
C ARG A 50 -0.34 8.25 -0.88
N ALA A 51 -0.92 7.09 -0.58
CA ALA A 51 -1.94 6.46 -1.43
C ALA A 51 -3.11 7.43 -1.66
N ARG A 52 -3.61 8.07 -0.59
CA ARG A 52 -4.65 9.11 -0.67
C ARG A 52 -4.20 10.31 -1.51
N ALA A 53 -2.95 10.74 -1.40
CA ALA A 53 -2.39 11.82 -2.22
C ALA A 53 -2.34 11.50 -3.72
N HIS A 54 -2.20 10.22 -4.09
CA HIS A 54 -2.33 9.75 -5.49
C HIS A 54 -3.78 9.58 -5.96
N GLY A 55 -4.75 9.93 -5.09
CA GLY A 55 -6.17 9.84 -5.36
C GLY A 55 -6.77 8.45 -5.12
N LEU A 56 -6.07 7.55 -4.43
CA LEU A 56 -6.61 6.25 -4.03
C LEU A 56 -7.57 6.42 -2.85
N GLN A 57 -8.77 5.84 -2.95
CA GLN A 57 -9.86 6.16 -2.03
C GLN A 57 -10.35 4.96 -1.21
N SER A 58 -10.43 3.78 -1.83
CA SER A 58 -10.93 2.59 -1.13
C SER A 58 -9.81 1.89 -0.34
N GLU A 59 -10.20 1.14 0.70
CA GLU A 59 -9.24 0.31 1.45
C GLU A 59 -8.53 -0.71 0.55
N LEU A 60 -9.20 -1.22 -0.48
CA LEU A 60 -8.59 -2.13 -1.45
C LEU A 60 -7.51 -1.44 -2.28
N ASP A 61 -7.78 -0.22 -2.77
CA ASP A 61 -6.80 0.54 -3.56
C ASP A 61 -5.57 0.89 -2.72
N ILE A 62 -5.79 1.33 -1.48
CA ILE A 62 -4.72 1.65 -0.51
C ILE A 62 -3.97 0.37 -0.13
N GLY A 63 -4.68 -0.74 0.08
CA GLY A 63 -4.07 -2.03 0.39
C GLY A 63 -3.11 -2.51 -0.70
N ARG A 64 -3.50 -2.38 -1.97
CA ARG A 64 -2.63 -2.68 -3.12
C ARG A 64 -1.38 -1.81 -3.14
N PHE A 65 -1.54 -0.52 -2.89
CA PHE A 65 -0.40 0.41 -2.78
C PHE A 65 0.57 0.00 -1.66
N ILE A 66 0.06 -0.36 -0.49
CA ILE A 66 0.87 -0.80 0.66
C ILE A 66 1.57 -2.13 0.36
N VAL A 67 0.89 -3.09 -0.26
CA VAL A 67 1.50 -4.37 -0.65
C VAL A 67 2.61 -4.14 -1.69
N THR A 68 2.38 -3.27 -2.68
CA THR A 68 3.41 -2.89 -3.64
C THR A 68 4.62 -2.25 -2.94
N ALA A 69 4.40 -1.36 -1.98
CA ALA A 69 5.47 -0.76 -1.18
C ALA A 69 6.24 -1.79 -0.33
N TRP A 70 5.55 -2.81 0.19
CA TRP A 70 6.19 -3.91 0.91
C TRP A 70 7.14 -4.71 0.01
N VAL A 71 6.70 -5.01 -1.23
CA VAL A 71 7.47 -5.82 -2.18
C VAL A 71 8.63 -5.03 -2.79
N LEU A 72 8.39 -3.79 -3.21
CA LEU A 72 9.36 -3.01 -3.97
C LEU A 72 10.16 -2.03 -3.12
N GLY A 73 9.74 -1.76 -1.89
CA GLY A 73 10.30 -0.76 -1.00
C GLY A 73 9.37 0.45 -0.80
N PRO A 74 9.44 1.14 0.35
CA PRO A 74 8.46 2.16 0.75
C PRO A 74 8.45 3.39 -0.17
N ASP A 75 9.48 3.62 -0.97
CA ASP A 75 9.65 4.76 -1.87
C ASP A 75 9.30 4.44 -3.34
N PHE A 76 8.69 3.27 -3.61
CA PHE A 76 8.48 2.78 -4.97
C PHE A 76 7.76 3.77 -5.90
N ASP A 77 6.83 4.55 -5.35
CA ASP A 77 5.99 5.52 -6.04
C ASP A 77 6.77 6.75 -6.55
N THR A 78 8.00 6.92 -6.08
CA THR A 78 8.91 7.99 -6.54
C THR A 78 10.19 7.45 -7.16
N ARG A 79 10.68 6.31 -6.67
CA ARG A 79 11.92 5.68 -7.15
C ARG A 79 11.76 5.00 -8.52
N PHE A 80 10.58 4.47 -8.84
CA PHE A 80 10.32 3.84 -10.14
C PHE A 80 9.51 4.78 -11.05
N PRO A 81 10.08 5.29 -12.16
CA PRO A 81 9.38 6.20 -13.05
C PRO A 81 8.03 5.68 -13.55
N ALA A 82 7.96 4.39 -13.93
CA ALA A 82 6.73 3.77 -14.40
C ALA A 82 5.61 3.78 -13.35
N MET A 83 5.94 3.59 -12.06
CA MET A 83 4.96 3.62 -10.97
C MET A 83 4.40 5.04 -10.79
N ARG A 84 5.29 6.03 -10.81
CA ARG A 84 4.90 7.44 -10.74
C ARG A 84 4.00 7.84 -11.91
N GLU A 85 4.32 7.41 -13.12
CA GLU A 85 3.53 7.69 -14.33
C GLU A 85 2.12 7.08 -14.25
N ILE A 86 2.02 5.82 -13.83
CA ILE A 86 0.71 5.16 -13.61
C ILE A 86 -0.12 5.93 -12.57
N LEU A 87 0.48 6.29 -11.43
CA LEU A 87 -0.23 6.97 -10.35
C LEU A 87 -0.63 8.41 -10.72
N ALA A 88 0.12 9.06 -11.60
CA ALA A 88 -0.15 10.42 -12.08
C ALA A 88 -1.13 10.48 -13.27
N GLU A 89 -1.44 9.36 -13.94
CA GLU A 89 -2.26 9.35 -15.16
C GLU A 89 -3.72 9.77 -14.88
N PRO A 90 -4.20 10.91 -15.39
CA PRO A 90 -5.54 11.41 -15.10
C PRO A 90 -6.67 10.60 -15.76
N ARG A 91 -6.37 9.83 -16.82
CA ARG A 91 -7.39 9.00 -17.50
C ARG A 91 -7.71 7.71 -16.76
N LEU A 92 -6.91 7.32 -15.76
CA LEU A 92 -7.17 6.14 -14.95
C LEU A 92 -7.98 6.51 -13.71
N SER A 93 -9.02 5.72 -13.43
CA SER A 93 -9.72 5.76 -12.15
C SER A 93 -8.78 5.36 -11.00
N PRO A 94 -9.09 5.74 -9.74
CA PRO A 94 -8.32 5.31 -8.58
C PRO A 94 -8.04 3.80 -8.55
N THR A 95 -9.07 2.99 -8.80
CA THR A 95 -8.94 1.53 -8.83
C THR A 95 -8.09 1.04 -10.00
N GLN A 96 -8.19 1.66 -11.18
CA GLN A 96 -7.33 1.30 -12.31
C GLN A 96 -5.86 1.60 -12.04
N LYS A 97 -5.55 2.69 -11.31
CA LYS A 97 -4.18 3.00 -10.88
C LYS A 97 -3.67 1.94 -9.91
N ALA A 98 -4.46 1.58 -8.91
CA ALA A 98 -4.10 0.57 -7.92
C ALA A 98 -3.88 -0.83 -8.56
N ASP A 99 -4.78 -1.24 -9.47
CA ASP A 99 -4.63 -2.47 -10.26
C ASP A 99 -3.33 -2.46 -11.09
N ALA A 100 -3.03 -1.33 -11.73
CA ALA A 100 -1.89 -1.22 -12.63
C ALA A 100 -0.55 -1.31 -11.87
N VAL A 101 -0.42 -0.67 -10.71
CA VAL A 101 0.81 -0.78 -9.89
C VAL A 101 0.99 -2.19 -9.33
N GLU A 102 -0.09 -2.86 -8.90
CA GLU A 102 -0.05 -4.26 -8.44
C GLU A 102 0.35 -5.21 -9.59
N THR A 103 -0.26 -5.03 -10.76
CA THR A 103 -0.01 -5.85 -11.97
C THR A 103 1.44 -5.70 -12.43
N LEU A 104 1.95 -4.47 -12.48
CA LEU A 104 3.34 -4.22 -12.84
C LEU A 104 4.29 -4.88 -11.83
N THR A 105 4.02 -4.76 -10.54
CA THR A 105 4.81 -5.41 -9.47
C THR A 105 4.87 -6.92 -9.66
N THR A 106 3.70 -7.56 -9.84
CA THR A 106 3.60 -9.01 -10.07
C THR A 106 4.35 -9.43 -11.34
N THR A 107 4.26 -8.63 -12.41
CA THR A 107 4.95 -8.89 -13.67
C THR A 107 6.48 -8.83 -13.50
N LEU A 108 6.98 -7.81 -12.81
CA LEU A 108 8.41 -7.67 -12.51
C LEU A 108 8.93 -8.86 -11.68
N MET A 109 8.22 -9.23 -10.61
CA MET A 109 8.60 -10.37 -9.77
C MET A 109 8.62 -11.69 -10.55
N ASN A 110 7.63 -11.91 -11.42
CA ASN A 110 7.56 -13.10 -12.27
C ASN A 110 8.69 -13.15 -13.32
N ASN A 111 9.06 -12.01 -13.91
CA ASN A 111 10.14 -11.94 -14.89
C ASN A 111 11.50 -12.19 -14.23
N LEU A 112 11.74 -11.59 -13.06
CA LEU A 112 12.95 -11.80 -12.27
C LEU A 112 13.09 -13.25 -11.81
N HIS A 113 11.99 -13.88 -11.37
CA HIS A 113 12.00 -15.30 -11.00
C HIS A 113 12.35 -16.22 -12.19
N ARG A 114 11.95 -15.83 -13.41
CA ARG A 114 12.20 -16.61 -14.64
C ARG A 114 13.55 -16.32 -15.30
N GLY A 115 14.37 -15.42 -14.75
CA GLY A 115 15.70 -15.11 -15.28
C GLY A 115 15.70 -14.52 -16.69
N LYS A 116 14.62 -13.85 -17.11
CA LYS A 116 14.60 -13.12 -18.38
C LYS A 116 14.91 -11.64 -18.12
N PRO A 117 15.98 -11.07 -18.70
CA PRO A 117 16.23 -9.64 -18.70
C PRO A 117 15.13 -8.88 -19.47
#